data_AF-A0A380E3Q0-F1
#
_entry.id   AF-A0A380E3Q0-F1
#
_cell.length_a   1.000
_cell.length_b   1.000
_cell.length_c   1.000
_cell.angle_alpha   90.00
_cell.angle_beta   90.00
_cell.angle_gamma   90.00
#
_symmetry.space_group_name_H-M   'P 1'
#
loop_
_entity.id
_entity.type
_entity.pdbx_description
1 polymer ?
#
loop_
_entity_poly.entity_id
_entity_poly.type
_entity_poly.pdbx_seq_one_letter_code
_entity_poly.pdbx_strand_id
1 'polypeptide(L)'
;MTNERKEVSEAPVNFGANLGLMLDLYDDFLQDPSSVPEDLQVLFSTIKNDDSIVPALKSTSSQNSDGTIKRVMRLIDNIRQYGHLKADIYPVNPPKRKHVPKLEIEDFDLDQQTLEGISAGIVSDHFADIYDNAYEAILRMEKRYKGPIAFEYTHINNNTERGWLKRRIETPYKVTLNNNEKRALFKQLAYVEGFEKYLHKNFVGAKRFSIEGVDALVPMLQRTITIAAKEGIKNIQIGMAHRGRLNVLTHVLEKPYEMMISEFMHTDPMKFLPEDGSLQLTAGWTGDVKYHLGGIKTTDSYGTMQRIATG
;
A
#
# COMPACT_ATOMS: atom_id res chain seq x y z
N MET A 1 -6.59 2.12 61.18
CA MET A 1 -5.67 0.97 61.19
C MET A 1 -5.47 0.54 59.76
N THR A 2 -4.39 1.05 59.21
CA THR A 2 -3.87 0.92 57.85
C THR A 2 -3.34 -0.50 57.63
N ASN A 3 -3.78 -1.15 56.55
CA ASN A 3 -3.05 -2.29 55.99
C ASN A 3 -2.97 -2.08 54.48
N GLU A 4 -1.80 -1.61 54.07
CA GLU A 4 -1.40 -1.33 52.70
C GLU A 4 -1.50 -2.60 51.85
N ARG A 5 -2.31 -2.54 50.79
CA ARG A 5 -2.17 -3.48 49.68
C ARG A 5 -0.93 -3.04 48.90
N LYS A 6 0.19 -3.73 49.12
CA LYS A 6 1.34 -3.66 48.21
C LYS A 6 0.90 -4.12 46.83
N GLU A 7 1.13 -3.26 45.87
CA GLU A 7 0.90 -3.43 44.44
C GLU A 7 1.71 -4.63 43.93
N VAL A 8 1.06 -5.51 43.18
CA VAL A 8 1.71 -6.59 42.42
C VAL A 8 2.06 -6.00 41.06
N SER A 9 3.05 -5.10 41.02
CA SER A 9 3.70 -4.70 39.77
C SER A 9 5.07 -5.33 39.74
N GLU A 10 5.34 -6.07 38.67
CA GLU A 10 6.50 -6.95 38.39
C GLU A 10 6.09 -8.41 38.38
N ALA A 11 5.43 -8.82 37.29
CA ALA A 11 5.45 -10.22 36.91
C ALA A 11 6.81 -10.49 36.24
N PRO A 12 7.70 -11.32 36.82
CA PRO A 12 8.96 -11.66 36.17
C PRO A 12 8.72 -12.54 34.94
N VAL A 13 9.75 -12.64 34.11
CA VAL A 13 9.84 -13.53 32.95
C VAL A 13 9.21 -14.90 33.26
N ASN A 14 8.32 -15.37 32.39
CA ASN A 14 7.46 -16.52 32.65
C ASN A 14 8.26 -17.83 32.67
N PHE A 15 8.78 -18.24 33.83
CA PHE A 15 9.60 -19.45 34.00
C PHE A 15 8.78 -20.77 34.02
N GLY A 16 7.47 -20.71 33.79
CA GLY A 16 6.60 -21.87 33.63
C GLY A 16 6.61 -22.80 34.86
N ALA A 17 6.46 -24.12 34.63
CA ALA A 17 6.39 -25.14 35.68
C ALA A 17 7.63 -25.24 36.59
N ASN A 18 8.74 -24.56 36.24
CA ASN A 18 9.99 -24.56 36.99
C ASN A 18 10.19 -23.29 37.83
N LEU A 19 9.17 -22.43 37.95
CA LEU A 19 9.27 -21.16 38.69
C LEU A 19 9.66 -21.36 40.16
N GLY A 20 9.15 -22.40 40.84
CA GLY A 20 9.53 -22.69 42.22
C GLY A 20 11.03 -22.96 42.37
N LEU A 21 11.59 -23.76 41.48
CA LEU A 21 13.03 -24.06 41.47
C LEU A 21 13.88 -22.81 41.20
N MET A 22 13.43 -21.92 40.31
CA MET A 22 14.14 -20.66 40.01
C MET A 22 14.12 -19.68 41.19
N LEU A 23 13.07 -19.70 42.01
CA LEU A 23 12.99 -18.89 43.23
C LEU A 23 13.94 -19.44 44.31
N ASP A 24 13.96 -20.76 44.50
CA ASP A 24 14.89 -21.40 45.45
C ASP A 24 16.35 -21.12 45.07
N LEU A 25 16.71 -21.22 43.79
CA LEU A 25 18.05 -20.90 43.29
C LEU A 25 18.39 -19.40 43.42
N TYR A 26 17.39 -18.52 43.35
CA TYR A 26 17.60 -17.09 43.56
C TYR A 26 17.85 -16.79 45.05
N ASP A 27 17.16 -17.46 45.96
CA ASP A 27 17.38 -17.34 47.41
C ASP A 27 18.78 -17.86 47.81
N ASP A 28 19.22 -18.97 47.21
CA ASP A 28 20.58 -19.48 47.38
C ASP A 28 21.64 -18.49 46.86
N PHE A 29 21.40 -17.89 45.69
CA PHE A 29 22.24 -16.82 45.13
C PHE A 29 22.33 -15.58 46.04
N LEU A 30 21.26 -15.23 46.77
CA LEU A 30 21.28 -14.10 47.71
C LEU A 30 22.19 -14.36 48.92
N GLN A 31 22.37 -15.63 49.31
CA GLN A 31 23.25 -16.01 50.42
C GLN A 31 24.71 -16.18 49.97
N ASP A 32 24.93 -16.87 48.84
CA ASP A 32 26.25 -17.06 48.24
C ASP A 32 26.13 -17.06 46.70
N PRO A 33 26.65 -16.04 46.00
CA PRO A 33 26.60 -15.98 44.54
C PRO A 33 27.27 -17.17 43.85
N SER A 34 28.25 -17.82 44.48
CA SER A 34 28.95 -18.97 43.90
C SER A 34 28.18 -20.29 43.99
N SER A 35 27.06 -20.30 44.72
CA SER A 35 26.20 -21.48 44.91
C SER A 35 25.42 -21.88 43.63
N VAL A 36 25.28 -20.97 42.67
CA VAL A 36 24.59 -21.20 41.40
C VAL A 36 25.56 -21.17 40.20
N PRO A 37 25.26 -21.87 39.10
CA PRO A 37 26.03 -21.81 37.86
C PRO A 37 26.23 -20.38 37.33
N GLU A 38 27.37 -20.13 36.69
CA GLU A 38 27.81 -18.80 36.22
C GLU A 38 26.76 -18.08 35.35
N ASP A 39 26.05 -18.81 34.48
CA ASP A 39 24.97 -18.26 33.64
C ASP A 39 23.80 -17.70 34.47
N LEU A 40 23.50 -18.34 35.60
CA LEU A 40 22.46 -17.89 36.53
C LEU A 40 22.95 -16.75 37.44
N GLN A 41 24.25 -16.68 37.74
CA GLN A 41 24.83 -15.54 38.46
C GLN A 41 24.68 -14.25 37.65
N VAL A 42 24.92 -14.31 36.34
CA VAL A 42 24.75 -13.15 35.44
C VAL A 42 23.28 -12.73 35.35
N LEU A 43 22.37 -13.71 35.23
CA LEU A 43 20.94 -13.45 35.19
C LEU A 43 20.43 -12.83 36.50
N PHE A 44 20.76 -13.42 37.64
CA PHE A 44 20.29 -12.98 38.95
C PHE A 44 20.95 -11.69 39.43
N SER A 45 22.21 -11.42 39.07
CA SER A 45 22.84 -10.12 39.33
C SER A 45 22.20 -8.99 38.53
N THR A 46 21.74 -9.27 37.31
CA THR A 46 20.99 -8.29 36.50
C THR A 46 19.62 -7.99 37.12
N ILE A 47 18.96 -9.00 37.69
CA ILE A 47 17.65 -8.88 38.37
C ILE A 47 17.79 -8.20 39.74
N LYS A 48 18.82 -8.54 40.52
CA LYS A 48 19.09 -7.93 41.83
C LYS A 48 19.43 -6.43 41.72
N ASN A 49 20.09 -6.05 40.63
CA ASN A 49 20.50 -4.68 40.37
C ASN A 49 19.44 -3.90 39.57
N ASP A 50 18.14 -4.04 39.87
CA ASP A 50 17.11 -3.14 39.34
C ASP A 50 17.18 -1.71 39.96
N ASP A 51 18.41 -1.25 40.20
CA ASP A 51 18.85 0.13 40.00
C ASP A 51 19.80 0.09 38.80
N SER A 52 19.26 0.38 37.61
CA SER A 52 20.03 0.64 36.41
C SER A 52 20.79 1.96 36.51
N ILE A 53 21.75 2.05 37.44
CA ILE A 53 22.75 3.11 37.52
C ILE A 53 24.13 2.47 37.71
N VAL A 54 24.74 2.12 36.58
CA VAL A 54 26.19 1.93 36.52
C VAL A 54 26.83 3.29 36.83
N PRO A 55 27.75 3.42 37.80
CA PRO A 55 28.44 4.68 38.02
C PRO A 55 29.34 4.94 36.82
N ALA A 56 28.92 5.86 35.95
CA ALA A 56 29.73 6.33 34.85
C ALA A 56 31.00 6.99 35.42
N LEU A 57 32.15 6.32 35.24
CA LEU A 57 33.41 7.04 35.12
C LEU A 57 33.23 8.13 34.07
N LYS A 58 33.40 9.38 34.50
CA LYS A 58 33.38 10.58 33.65
C LYS A 58 34.25 10.36 32.41
N SER A 59 33.58 10.07 31.30
CA SER A 59 34.08 10.24 29.95
C SER A 59 33.05 11.08 29.21
N THR A 60 33.42 12.32 28.96
CA THR A 60 32.63 13.31 28.24
C THR A 60 32.61 12.94 26.76
N SER A 61 31.74 12.02 26.34
CA SER A 61 31.45 11.78 24.91
C SER A 61 30.20 10.90 24.66
N SER A 62 29.20 11.47 23.98
CA SER A 62 28.23 10.80 23.07
C SER A 62 27.19 9.78 23.58
N GLN A 63 26.52 10.00 24.71
CA GLN A 63 25.38 9.13 25.14
C GLN A 63 23.99 9.54 24.60
N ASN A 64 23.80 10.77 24.09
CA ASN A 64 22.48 11.24 23.62
C ASN A 64 22.14 10.86 22.17
N SER A 65 23.11 10.45 21.34
CA SER A 65 22.90 10.19 19.92
C SER A 65 22.16 8.87 19.64
N ASP A 66 22.43 7.81 20.43
CA ASP A 66 21.84 6.49 20.22
C ASP A 66 20.32 6.47 20.48
N GLY A 67 19.87 7.20 21.51
CA GLY A 67 18.44 7.39 21.79
C GLY A 67 17.71 8.13 20.68
N THR A 68 18.33 9.18 20.12
CA THR A 68 17.75 9.96 19.03
C THR A 68 17.62 9.14 17.74
N ILE A 69 18.66 8.38 17.36
CA ILE A 69 18.61 7.52 16.18
C ILE A 69 17.50 6.47 16.32
N LYS A 70 17.31 5.86 17.51
CA LYS A 70 16.20 4.94 17.75
C LYS A 70 14.83 5.58 17.56
N ARG A 71 14.64 6.83 18.00
CA ARG A 71 13.37 7.58 17.79
C ARG A 71 13.15 7.87 16.30
N VAL A 72 14.19 8.25 15.57
CA VAL A 72 14.15 8.44 14.12
C VAL A 72 13.75 7.16 13.39
N MET A 73 14.38 6.03 13.71
CA MET A 73 14.04 4.73 13.12
C MET A 73 12.59 4.33 13.39
N ARG A 74 12.09 4.54 14.62
CA ARG A 74 10.68 4.28 14.96
C ARG A 74 9.71 5.14 14.16
N LEU A 75 10.01 6.43 13.96
CA LEU A 75 9.21 7.32 13.11
C LEU A 75 9.19 6.79 11.67
N ILE A 76 10.35 6.43 11.12
CA ILE A 76 10.48 5.91 9.76
C ILE A 76 9.64 4.64 9.57
N ASP A 77 9.77 3.70 10.50
CA ASP A 77 9.03 2.43 10.45
C ASP A 77 7.52 2.66 10.59
N ASN A 78 7.11 3.58 11.47
CA ASN A 78 5.70 3.94 11.60
C ASN A 78 5.14 4.56 10.31
N ILE A 79 5.88 5.44 9.63
CA ILE A 79 5.44 6.01 8.34
C ILE A 79 5.31 4.91 7.28
N ARG A 80 6.26 3.97 7.19
CA ARG A 80 6.20 2.85 6.24
C ARG A 80 5.03 1.92 6.51
N GLN A 81 4.76 1.63 7.79
CA GLN A 81 3.74 0.68 8.20
C GLN A 81 2.33 1.30 8.18
N TYR A 82 2.18 2.53 8.65
CA TYR A 82 0.88 3.15 8.93
C TYR A 82 0.60 4.42 8.14
N GLY A 83 1.52 4.88 7.27
CA GLY A 83 1.31 6.08 6.45
C GLY A 83 0.04 6.03 5.60
N HIS A 84 -0.36 4.83 5.14
CA HIS A 84 -1.62 4.59 4.42
C HIS A 84 -2.88 5.07 5.19
N LEU A 85 -2.82 5.15 6.53
CA LEU A 85 -3.93 5.66 7.35
C LEU A 85 -4.12 7.17 7.18
N LYS A 86 -3.07 7.91 6.84
CA LYS A 86 -3.12 9.36 6.58
C LYS A 86 -3.05 9.69 5.08
N ALA A 87 -3.13 8.69 4.20
CA ALA A 87 -3.07 8.90 2.75
C ALA A 87 -4.33 9.59 2.19
N ASP A 88 -4.14 10.44 1.19
CA ASP A 88 -5.17 11.21 0.49
C ASP A 88 -5.82 10.38 -0.64
N ILE A 89 -6.49 9.29 -0.25
CA ILE A 89 -7.10 8.33 -1.19
C ILE A 89 -8.62 8.48 -1.32
N TYR A 90 -9.21 9.49 -0.67
CA TYR A 90 -10.65 9.69 -0.61
C TYR A 90 -11.07 10.87 -1.49
N PRO A 91 -11.62 10.64 -2.70
CA PRO A 91 -11.90 11.73 -3.65
C PRO A 91 -13.06 12.65 -3.23
N VAL A 92 -13.84 12.26 -2.23
CA VAL A 92 -15.00 13.05 -1.75
C VAL A 92 -14.78 13.54 -0.32
N ASN A 93 -14.72 12.63 0.65
CA ASN A 93 -14.56 12.99 2.06
C ASN A 93 -13.60 12.02 2.75
N PRO A 94 -12.52 12.52 3.40
CA PRO A 94 -11.65 11.68 4.19
C PRO A 94 -12.35 11.24 5.48
N PRO A 95 -12.23 9.96 5.89
CA PRO A 95 -12.82 9.49 7.12
C PRO A 95 -12.06 10.06 8.33
N LYS A 96 -12.79 10.41 9.39
CA LYS A 96 -12.17 10.70 10.70
C LYS A 96 -11.72 9.38 11.33
N ARG A 97 -10.41 9.20 11.46
CA ARG A 97 -9.84 8.00 12.08
C ARG A 97 -9.59 8.24 13.57
N LYS A 98 -9.85 7.22 14.38
CA LYS A 98 -9.49 7.17 15.81
C LYS A 98 -8.32 6.19 15.98
N HIS A 99 -7.52 6.37 17.02
CA HIS A 99 -6.38 5.48 17.35
C HIS A 99 -5.34 5.36 16.23
N VAL A 100 -5.07 6.47 15.52
CA VAL A 100 -3.98 6.50 14.53
C VAL A 100 -2.64 6.46 15.28
N PRO A 101 -1.70 5.59 14.89
CA PRO A 101 -0.35 5.60 15.47
C PRO A 101 0.34 6.95 15.33
N LYS A 102 1.35 7.17 16.16
CA LYS A 102 2.28 8.30 16.09
C LYS A 102 2.96 8.33 14.73
N LEU A 103 2.85 9.45 14.01
CA LEU A 103 3.28 9.58 12.62
C LEU A 103 3.91 10.93 12.29
N GLU A 104 3.84 11.89 13.20
CA GLU A 104 4.46 13.21 13.02
C GLU A 104 5.82 13.24 13.74
N ILE A 105 6.70 14.13 13.30
CA ILE A 105 8.06 14.26 13.83
C ILE A 105 8.02 14.52 15.34
N GLU A 106 7.10 15.39 15.76
CA GLU A 106 6.92 15.84 17.14
C GLU A 106 6.41 14.72 18.05
N ASP A 107 5.72 13.70 17.50
CA ASP A 107 5.23 12.56 18.29
C ASP A 107 6.38 11.73 18.91
N PHE A 108 7.59 11.89 18.39
CA PHE A 108 8.80 11.14 18.75
C PHE A 108 9.87 12.00 19.45
N ASP A 109 9.52 13.19 19.95
CA ASP A 109 10.46 14.11 20.60
C ASP A 109 11.69 14.38 19.69
N LEU A 110 11.38 14.68 18.44
CA LEU A 110 12.34 15.09 17.40
C LEU A 110 11.96 16.49 16.93
N ASP A 111 12.95 17.25 16.49
CA ASP A 111 12.78 18.55 15.87
C ASP A 111 13.60 18.64 14.58
N GLN A 112 13.33 19.68 13.80
CA GLN A 112 14.02 19.93 12.53
C GLN A 112 15.55 20.04 12.73
N GLN A 113 15.99 20.81 13.73
CA GLN A 113 17.43 21.05 13.97
C GLN A 113 18.19 19.76 14.26
N THR A 114 17.58 18.85 15.05
CA THR A 114 18.13 17.54 15.36
C THR A 114 18.23 16.68 14.10
N LEU A 115 17.18 16.67 13.27
CA LEU A 115 17.12 15.87 12.05
C LEU A 115 18.04 16.39 10.94
N GLU A 116 18.28 17.70 10.87
CA GLU A 116 19.23 18.32 9.94
C GLU A 116 20.68 17.89 10.21
N GLY A 117 21.02 17.55 11.46
CA GLY A 117 22.32 17.01 11.83
C GLY A 117 22.51 15.51 11.53
N ILE A 118 21.49 14.83 11.02
CA ILE A 118 21.49 13.38 10.76
C ILE A 118 21.52 13.15 9.25
N SER A 119 22.36 12.20 8.80
CA SER A 119 22.45 11.85 7.38
C SER A 119 21.13 11.28 6.84
N ALA A 120 20.75 11.69 5.63
CA ALA A 120 19.59 11.14 4.92
C ALA A 120 19.67 9.61 4.71
N GLY A 121 20.87 9.02 4.69
CA GLY A 121 21.07 7.57 4.53
C GLY A 121 20.46 6.75 5.68
N ILE A 122 20.31 7.34 6.87
CA ILE A 122 19.61 6.70 8.00
C ILE A 122 18.13 6.49 7.70
N VAL A 123 17.52 7.37 6.89
CA VAL A 123 16.10 7.28 6.50
C VAL A 123 15.91 6.20 5.44
N SER A 124 16.70 6.26 4.38
CA SER A 124 16.72 5.27 3.32
C SER A 124 18.03 5.36 2.55
N ASP A 125 18.62 4.21 2.21
CA ASP A 125 19.83 4.15 1.38
C ASP A 125 19.63 4.87 0.03
N HIS A 126 18.38 4.91 -0.48
CA HIS A 126 18.04 5.60 -1.73
C HIS A 126 17.97 7.11 -1.62
N PHE A 127 17.97 7.64 -0.41
CA PHE A 127 17.86 9.07 -0.13
C PHE A 127 19.20 9.72 0.16
N ALA A 128 20.23 8.93 0.48
CA ALA A 128 21.56 9.41 0.82
C ALA A 128 22.16 10.35 -0.24
N ASP A 129 21.98 10.04 -1.54
CA ASP A 129 22.53 10.84 -2.65
C ASP A 129 21.57 11.91 -3.18
N ILE A 130 20.37 12.03 -2.59
CA ILE A 130 19.27 12.86 -3.12
C ILE A 130 18.90 13.99 -2.16
N TYR A 131 19.11 13.78 -0.87
CA TYR A 131 18.75 14.71 0.19
C TYR A 131 19.93 14.95 1.11
N ASP A 132 20.08 16.19 1.58
CA ASP A 132 21.25 16.59 2.36
C ASP A 132 21.19 16.05 3.80
N ASN A 133 19.99 15.86 4.34
CA ASN A 133 19.76 15.45 5.73
C ASN A 133 18.48 14.62 5.94
N ALA A 134 18.32 14.07 7.14
CA ALA A 134 17.20 13.21 7.50
C ALA A 134 15.86 13.96 7.52
N TYR A 135 15.84 15.25 7.82
CA TYR A 135 14.61 16.06 7.82
C TYR A 135 13.98 16.10 6.43
N GLU A 136 14.75 16.47 5.40
CA GLU A 136 14.28 16.49 4.02
C GLU A 136 13.83 15.12 3.52
N ALA A 137 14.60 14.08 3.87
CA ALA A 137 14.29 12.70 3.52
C ALA A 137 12.97 12.22 4.18
N ILE A 138 12.72 12.59 5.44
CA ILE A 138 11.46 12.29 6.14
C ILE A 138 10.29 13.03 5.49
N LEU A 139 10.40 14.33 5.23
CA LEU A 139 9.33 15.09 4.55
C LEU A 139 8.99 14.49 3.18
N ARG A 140 10.00 14.03 2.44
CA ARG A 140 9.81 13.35 1.17
C ARG A 140 9.06 12.02 1.34
N MET A 141 9.41 11.28 2.38
CA MET A 141 8.80 9.99 2.72
C MET A 141 7.34 10.17 3.15
N GLU A 142 7.04 11.18 3.97
CA GLU A 142 5.68 11.56 4.33
C GLU A 142 4.85 11.89 3.10
N LYS A 143 5.36 12.74 2.19
CA LYS A 143 4.69 13.04 0.92
C LYS A 143 4.43 11.79 0.07
N ARG A 144 5.27 10.76 0.20
CA ARG A 144 5.12 9.50 -0.53
C ARG A 144 4.06 8.60 0.09
N TYR A 145 4.15 8.34 1.40
CA TYR A 145 3.32 7.36 2.10
C TYR A 145 1.99 7.94 2.59
N LYS A 146 1.88 9.27 2.74
CA LYS A 146 0.66 10.01 3.09
C LYS A 146 0.05 10.73 1.85
N GLY A 147 0.54 10.43 0.65
CA GLY A 147 0.10 11.07 -0.60
C GLY A 147 -1.17 10.46 -1.21
N PRO A 148 -1.42 10.63 -2.53
CA PRO A 148 -2.62 10.14 -3.20
C PRO A 148 -2.64 8.63 -3.50
N ILE A 149 -1.62 7.91 -3.02
CA ILE A 149 -1.49 6.45 -3.15
C ILE A 149 -1.18 5.90 -1.76
N ALA A 150 -2.00 4.98 -1.30
CA ALA A 150 -1.78 4.24 -0.06
C ALA A 150 -0.95 2.97 -0.34
N PHE A 151 0.08 2.73 0.48
CA PHE A 151 0.93 1.55 0.39
C PHE A 151 0.75 0.67 1.63
N GLU A 152 0.35 -0.58 1.43
CA GLU A 152 0.26 -1.61 2.46
C GLU A 152 1.07 -2.81 2.01
N TYR A 153 2.25 -3.00 2.59
CA TYR A 153 3.18 -4.05 2.15
C TYR A 153 4.04 -4.64 3.29
N THR A 154 4.07 -4.00 4.45
CA THR A 154 4.91 -4.42 5.58
C THR A 154 4.50 -5.78 6.16
N HIS A 155 3.25 -6.21 5.92
CA HIS A 155 2.72 -7.51 6.31
C HIS A 155 3.22 -8.67 5.42
N ILE A 156 3.93 -8.40 4.32
CA ILE A 156 4.47 -9.43 3.44
C ILE A 156 5.66 -10.13 4.14
N ASN A 157 5.55 -11.43 4.37
CA ASN A 157 6.57 -12.22 5.07
C ASN A 157 7.90 -12.30 4.29
N ASN A 158 7.86 -12.33 2.96
CA ASN A 158 9.07 -12.42 2.14
C ASN A 158 9.85 -11.09 2.17
N ASN A 159 11.04 -11.12 2.78
CA ASN A 159 11.91 -9.95 2.91
C ASN A 159 12.41 -9.42 1.55
N THR A 160 12.63 -10.29 0.55
CA THR A 160 13.08 -9.86 -0.78
C THR A 160 11.99 -9.09 -1.49
N GLU A 161 10.73 -9.55 -1.43
CA GLU A 161 9.57 -8.85 -2.00
C GLU A 161 9.30 -7.52 -1.28
N ARG A 162 9.29 -7.54 0.05
CA ARG A 162 9.11 -6.34 0.88
C ARG A 162 10.20 -5.31 0.60
N GLY A 163 11.44 -5.76 0.50
CA GLY A 163 12.58 -4.94 0.10
C GLY A 163 12.40 -4.35 -1.30
N TRP A 164 11.99 -5.16 -2.28
CA TRP A 164 11.73 -4.68 -3.65
C TRP A 164 10.63 -3.61 -3.68
N LEU A 165 9.52 -3.80 -2.96
CA LEU A 165 8.43 -2.82 -2.84
C LEU A 165 8.92 -1.54 -2.17
N LYS A 166 9.61 -1.62 -1.03
CA LYS A 166 10.22 -0.47 -0.34
C LYS A 166 11.07 0.34 -1.33
N ARG A 167 11.98 -0.32 -2.04
CA ARG A 167 12.85 0.35 -3.03
C ARG A 167 12.03 1.03 -4.13
N ARG A 168 11.04 0.34 -4.71
CA ARG A 168 10.17 0.90 -5.76
C ARG A 168 9.32 2.09 -5.29
N ILE A 169 8.87 2.07 -4.03
CA ILE A 169 8.06 3.14 -3.44
C ILE A 169 8.95 4.36 -3.14
N GLU A 170 10.11 4.14 -2.53
CA GLU A 170 11.00 5.21 -2.05
C GLU A 170 11.88 5.79 -3.17
N THR A 171 12.19 5.03 -4.23
CA THR A 171 12.88 5.58 -5.41
C THR A 171 12.08 6.77 -5.96
N PRO A 172 12.71 7.94 -6.19
CA PRO A 172 12.03 9.09 -6.77
C PRO A 172 11.51 8.80 -8.19
N TYR A 173 10.26 8.35 -8.25
CA TYR A 173 9.56 8.14 -9.50
C TYR A 173 8.35 9.06 -9.55
N LYS A 174 8.47 10.12 -10.37
CA LYS A 174 7.33 10.94 -10.77
C LYS A 174 6.96 10.50 -12.18
N VAL A 175 5.78 9.90 -12.35
CA VAL A 175 5.21 9.72 -13.69
C VAL A 175 4.96 11.10 -14.26
N THR A 176 5.88 11.60 -15.07
CA THR A 176 5.70 12.87 -15.79
C THR A 176 5.07 12.57 -17.13
N LEU A 177 3.75 12.76 -17.21
CA LEU A 177 3.07 12.76 -18.48
C LEU A 177 3.40 14.04 -19.25
N ASN A 178 3.81 13.92 -20.51
CA ASN A 178 3.94 15.06 -21.40
C ASN A 178 2.55 15.62 -21.78
N ASN A 179 2.52 16.78 -22.43
CA ASN A 179 1.24 17.43 -22.76
C ASN A 179 0.33 16.59 -23.66
N ASN A 180 0.90 15.79 -24.57
CA ASN A 180 0.12 14.91 -25.45
C ASN A 180 -0.47 13.73 -24.66
N GLU A 181 0.31 13.12 -23.76
CA GLU A 181 -0.15 12.05 -22.88
C GLU A 181 -1.26 12.54 -21.93
N LYS A 182 -1.13 13.75 -21.37
CA LYS A 182 -2.19 14.37 -20.55
C LYS A 182 -3.47 14.59 -21.34
N ARG A 183 -3.36 15.09 -22.57
CA ARG A 183 -4.52 15.27 -23.46
C ARG A 183 -5.16 13.94 -23.84
N ALA A 184 -4.36 12.90 -24.09
CA ALA A 184 -4.85 11.56 -24.39
C ALA A 184 -5.62 10.96 -23.21
N LEU A 185 -5.05 11.03 -22.00
CA LEU A 185 -5.73 10.60 -20.78
C LEU A 185 -7.03 11.37 -20.54
N PHE A 186 -7.01 12.69 -20.71
CA PHE A 186 -8.21 13.51 -20.58
C PHE A 186 -9.29 13.11 -21.60
N LYS A 187 -8.91 12.88 -22.87
CA LYS A 187 -9.84 12.42 -23.91
C LYS A 187 -10.47 11.07 -23.56
N GLN A 188 -9.68 10.13 -23.03
CA GLN A 188 -10.21 8.83 -22.60
C GLN A 188 -11.26 8.99 -21.50
N LEU A 189 -10.97 9.78 -20.48
CA LEU A 189 -11.94 10.08 -19.41
C LEU A 189 -13.19 10.79 -19.96
N ALA A 190 -13.03 11.72 -20.89
CA ALA A 190 -14.15 12.41 -21.53
C ALA A 190 -15.03 11.46 -22.38
N TYR A 191 -14.44 10.46 -23.04
CA TYR A 191 -15.21 9.45 -23.76
C TYR A 191 -16.03 8.56 -22.82
N VAL A 192 -15.43 8.13 -21.70
CA VAL A 192 -16.10 7.35 -20.65
C VAL A 192 -17.30 8.11 -20.09
N GLU A 193 -17.07 9.36 -19.67
CA GLU A 193 -18.13 10.22 -19.12
C GLU A 193 -19.21 10.54 -20.17
N GLY A 194 -18.80 10.83 -21.40
CA GLY A 194 -19.72 11.12 -22.51
C GLY A 194 -20.62 9.93 -22.84
N PHE A 195 -20.07 8.71 -22.84
CA PHE A 195 -20.83 7.48 -23.07
C PHE A 195 -21.86 7.25 -21.96
N GLU A 196 -21.48 7.40 -20.69
CA GLU A 196 -22.44 7.29 -19.57
C GLU A 196 -23.54 8.33 -19.64
N LYS A 197 -23.19 9.60 -19.90
CA LYS A 197 -24.18 10.68 -20.04
C LYS A 197 -25.15 10.42 -21.20
N TYR A 198 -24.65 9.90 -22.31
CA TYR A 198 -25.49 9.51 -23.44
C TYR A 198 -26.47 8.40 -23.05
N LEU A 199 -25.98 7.33 -22.42
CA LEU A 199 -26.84 6.23 -21.99
C LEU A 199 -27.87 6.69 -20.95
N HIS A 200 -27.46 7.51 -19.99
CA HIS A 200 -28.33 8.04 -18.96
C HIS A 200 -29.46 8.89 -19.53
N LYS A 201 -29.15 9.76 -20.51
CA LYS A 201 -30.12 10.66 -21.13
C LYS A 201 -31.12 9.93 -22.04
N ASN A 202 -30.65 8.97 -22.83
CA ASN A 202 -31.47 8.36 -23.90
C ASN A 202 -32.17 7.06 -23.47
N PHE A 203 -31.65 6.35 -22.47
CA PHE A 203 -32.19 5.06 -22.02
C PHE A 203 -32.58 5.12 -20.54
N VAL A 204 -33.51 6.02 -20.23
CA VAL A 204 -34.03 6.22 -18.87
C VAL A 204 -34.69 4.93 -18.36
N GLY A 205 -34.38 4.54 -17.12
CA GLY A 205 -34.91 3.32 -16.50
C GLY A 205 -34.16 2.03 -16.88
N ALA A 206 -33.27 2.05 -17.88
CA ALA A 206 -32.45 0.90 -18.21
C ALA A 206 -31.35 0.68 -17.15
N LYS A 207 -31.25 -0.55 -16.65
CA LYS A 207 -30.12 -0.97 -15.80
C LYS A 207 -28.83 -1.01 -16.64
N ARG A 208 -27.82 -0.23 -16.24
CA ARG A 208 -26.53 -0.11 -16.94
C ARG A 208 -25.28 -0.28 -16.06
N PHE A 209 -25.46 -0.32 -14.73
CA PHE A 209 -24.36 -0.44 -13.76
C PHE A 209 -23.22 0.58 -13.99
N SER A 210 -23.60 1.86 -13.92
CA SER A 210 -22.77 3.03 -14.22
C SER A 210 -21.35 2.94 -13.67
N ILE A 211 -20.38 3.38 -14.47
CA ILE A 211 -18.98 3.55 -14.05
C ILE A 211 -18.76 4.83 -13.22
N GLU A 212 -19.73 5.75 -13.16
CA GLU A 212 -19.56 7.06 -12.51
C GLU A 212 -18.91 6.96 -11.13
N GLY A 213 -17.80 7.69 -10.94
CA GLY A 213 -17.00 7.69 -9.72
C GLY A 213 -15.86 6.66 -9.71
N VAL A 214 -15.77 5.78 -10.71
CA VAL A 214 -14.63 4.86 -10.95
C VAL A 214 -14.17 4.90 -12.41
N ASP A 215 -14.35 6.04 -13.07
CA ASP A 215 -14.04 6.31 -14.48
C ASP A 215 -12.56 6.02 -14.82
N ALA A 216 -11.67 6.22 -13.84
CA ALA A 216 -10.25 5.91 -13.93
C ALA A 216 -9.94 4.42 -14.19
N LEU A 217 -10.90 3.51 -14.00
CA LEU A 217 -10.76 2.09 -14.32
C LEU A 217 -10.35 1.87 -15.78
N VAL A 218 -10.96 2.59 -16.72
CA VAL A 218 -10.70 2.42 -18.16
C VAL A 218 -9.25 2.78 -18.54
N PRO A 219 -8.74 4.01 -18.27
CA PRO A 219 -7.36 4.33 -18.59
C PRO A 219 -6.36 3.49 -17.78
N MET A 220 -6.69 3.06 -16.56
CA MET A 220 -5.86 2.15 -15.78
C MET A 220 -5.72 0.78 -16.47
N LEU A 221 -6.81 0.20 -16.98
CA LEU A 221 -6.78 -1.07 -17.70
C LEU A 221 -6.00 -0.93 -19.02
N GLN A 222 -6.25 0.11 -19.81
CA GLN A 222 -5.51 0.36 -21.05
C GLN A 222 -4.00 0.52 -20.79
N ARG A 223 -3.63 1.22 -19.71
CA ARG A 223 -2.22 1.35 -19.33
C ARG A 223 -1.62 0.02 -18.90
N THR A 224 -2.38 -0.81 -18.17
CA THR A 224 -1.96 -2.16 -17.76
C THR A 224 -1.70 -3.04 -18.97
N ILE A 225 -2.61 -3.03 -19.95
CA ILE A 225 -2.47 -3.76 -21.22
C ILE A 225 -1.25 -3.27 -22.01
N THR A 226 -1.04 -1.95 -22.06
CA THR A 226 0.15 -1.35 -22.71
C THR A 226 1.45 -1.82 -22.06
N ILE A 227 1.50 -1.88 -20.72
CA ILE A 227 2.68 -2.39 -19.99
C ILE A 227 2.86 -3.87 -20.29
N ALA A 228 1.79 -4.66 -20.24
CA ALA A 228 1.83 -6.08 -20.58
C ALA A 228 2.37 -6.31 -22.01
N ALA A 229 2.00 -5.47 -22.98
CA ALA A 229 2.53 -5.53 -24.34
C ALA A 229 4.04 -5.32 -24.40
N LYS A 230 4.55 -4.31 -23.66
CA LYS A 230 5.99 -4.02 -23.55
C LYS A 230 6.78 -5.16 -22.93
N GLU A 231 6.16 -5.90 -22.02
CA GLU A 231 6.72 -7.10 -21.40
C GLU A 231 6.49 -8.38 -22.25
N GLY A 232 5.94 -8.26 -23.46
CA GLY A 232 5.72 -9.38 -24.37
C GLY A 232 4.55 -10.31 -24.00
N ILE A 233 3.67 -9.88 -23.10
CA ILE A 233 2.48 -10.64 -22.69
C ILE A 233 1.41 -10.54 -23.77
N LYS A 234 1.11 -11.67 -24.41
CA LYS A 234 0.19 -11.74 -25.56
C LYS A 234 -1.27 -12.00 -25.21
N ASN A 235 -1.54 -12.64 -24.08
CA ASN A 235 -2.90 -13.04 -23.70
C ASN A 235 -3.27 -12.41 -22.36
N ILE A 236 -4.40 -11.71 -22.33
CA ILE A 236 -4.91 -11.04 -21.14
C ILE A 236 -6.37 -11.46 -20.97
N GLN A 237 -6.71 -11.96 -19.79
CA GLN A 237 -8.09 -12.29 -19.44
C GLN A 237 -8.53 -11.44 -18.25
N ILE A 238 -9.64 -10.74 -18.42
CA ILE A 238 -10.20 -9.81 -17.46
C ILE A 238 -11.51 -10.41 -16.94
N GLY A 239 -11.52 -10.81 -15.67
CA GLY A 239 -12.76 -11.11 -14.95
C GLY A 239 -13.26 -9.86 -14.24
N MET A 240 -14.51 -9.44 -14.48
CA MET A 240 -15.06 -8.25 -13.82
C MET A 240 -16.55 -8.39 -13.49
N ALA A 241 -16.94 -7.76 -12.38
CA ALA A 241 -18.36 -7.59 -12.04
C ALA A 241 -19.06 -6.63 -13.01
N HIS A 242 -20.37 -6.40 -12.81
CA HIS A 242 -21.20 -5.59 -13.70
C HIS A 242 -20.82 -4.10 -13.77
N ARG A 243 -20.18 -3.54 -12.72
CA ARG A 243 -19.97 -2.09 -12.60
C ARG A 243 -18.89 -1.62 -13.59
N GLY A 244 -19.26 -0.66 -14.43
CA GLY A 244 -18.40 -0.14 -15.49
C GLY A 244 -18.13 -1.11 -16.63
N ARG A 245 -18.81 -2.27 -16.68
CA ARG A 245 -18.56 -3.29 -17.71
C ARG A 245 -18.85 -2.80 -19.11
N LEU A 246 -19.92 -2.02 -19.30
CA LEU A 246 -20.23 -1.43 -20.61
C LEU A 246 -19.09 -0.53 -21.09
N ASN A 247 -18.52 0.27 -20.19
CA ASN A 247 -17.37 1.12 -20.48
C ASN A 247 -16.10 0.31 -20.80
N VAL A 248 -15.86 -0.81 -20.11
CA VAL A 248 -14.73 -1.69 -20.44
C VAL A 248 -14.93 -2.34 -21.80
N LEU A 249 -16.11 -2.87 -22.10
CA LEU A 249 -16.40 -3.45 -23.42
C LEU A 249 -16.20 -2.41 -24.53
N THR A 250 -16.75 -1.21 -24.37
CA THR A 250 -16.67 -0.14 -25.38
C THR A 250 -15.25 0.41 -25.55
N HIS A 251 -14.56 0.75 -24.46
CA HIS A 251 -13.33 1.53 -24.54
C HIS A 251 -12.05 0.70 -24.36
N VAL A 252 -12.13 -0.52 -23.81
CA VAL A 252 -10.96 -1.41 -23.66
C VAL A 252 -10.97 -2.50 -24.73
N LEU A 253 -12.12 -3.15 -24.98
CA LEU A 253 -12.27 -4.12 -26.07
C LEU A 253 -12.67 -3.48 -27.40
N GLU A 254 -12.84 -2.16 -27.43
CA GLU A 254 -13.22 -1.41 -28.64
C GLU A 254 -14.51 -1.93 -29.26
N LYS A 255 -15.47 -2.38 -28.43
CA LYS A 255 -16.80 -2.75 -28.90
C LYS A 255 -17.48 -1.49 -29.49
N PRO A 256 -17.94 -1.52 -30.75
CA PRO A 256 -18.50 -0.34 -31.40
C PRO A 256 -19.67 0.28 -30.63
N TYR A 257 -19.78 1.60 -30.62
CA TYR A 257 -20.88 2.29 -29.94
C TYR A 257 -22.23 1.90 -30.54
N GLU A 258 -22.30 1.74 -31.86
CA GLU A 258 -23.50 1.33 -32.59
C GLU A 258 -23.97 -0.03 -32.10
N MET A 259 -23.04 -0.98 -31.93
CA MET A 259 -23.31 -2.30 -31.36
C MET A 259 -23.84 -2.20 -29.93
N MET A 260 -23.23 -1.35 -29.10
CA MET A 260 -23.68 -1.15 -27.73
C MET A 260 -25.07 -0.52 -27.68
N ILE A 261 -25.32 0.49 -28.49
CA ILE A 261 -26.59 1.21 -28.55
C ILE A 261 -27.71 0.30 -29.08
N SER A 262 -27.44 -0.55 -30.07
CA SER A 262 -28.44 -1.53 -30.56
C SER A 262 -28.94 -2.47 -29.48
N GLU A 263 -28.09 -2.87 -28.53
CA GLU A 263 -28.49 -3.71 -27.38
C GLU A 263 -29.40 -2.96 -26.39
N PHE A 264 -29.36 -1.63 -26.38
CA PHE A 264 -30.33 -0.81 -25.64
C PHE A 264 -31.61 -0.54 -26.43
N MET A 265 -31.54 -0.52 -27.75
CA MET A 265 -32.70 -0.35 -28.64
C MET A 265 -33.42 -1.68 -28.94
N HIS A 266 -32.94 -2.80 -28.42
CA HIS A 266 -33.44 -4.15 -28.72
C HIS A 266 -33.39 -4.49 -30.22
N THR A 267 -32.37 -3.98 -30.91
CA THR A 267 -32.08 -4.31 -32.32
C THR A 267 -30.89 -5.25 -32.40
N ASP A 268 -30.71 -5.90 -33.55
CA ASP A 268 -29.65 -6.89 -33.77
C ASP A 268 -28.25 -6.24 -33.71
N PRO A 269 -27.43 -6.55 -32.69
CA PRO A 269 -26.09 -5.98 -32.55
C PRO A 269 -25.07 -6.56 -33.53
N MET A 270 -25.33 -7.75 -34.09
CA MET A 270 -24.38 -8.44 -34.97
C MET A 270 -24.14 -7.69 -36.28
N LYS A 271 -25.07 -6.81 -36.67
CA LYS A 271 -24.92 -5.90 -37.83
C LYS A 271 -23.74 -4.95 -37.72
N PHE A 272 -23.22 -4.73 -36.52
CA PHE A 272 -22.13 -3.81 -36.24
C PHE A 272 -20.84 -4.53 -35.85
N LEU A 273 -20.77 -5.86 -36.01
CA LEU A 273 -19.56 -6.63 -35.74
C LEU A 273 -18.48 -6.28 -36.79
N PRO A 274 -17.25 -5.96 -36.37
CA PRO A 274 -16.16 -5.70 -37.30
C PRO A 274 -15.90 -6.89 -38.25
N GLU A 275 -15.85 -6.62 -39.54
CA GLU A 275 -15.61 -7.64 -40.58
C GLU A 275 -14.19 -8.20 -40.58
N ASP A 276 -13.25 -7.47 -39.96
CA ASP A 276 -11.84 -7.87 -39.83
C ASP A 276 -11.59 -9.01 -38.83
N GLY A 277 -12.64 -9.47 -38.14
CA GLY A 277 -12.56 -10.53 -37.13
C GLY A 277 -11.80 -10.11 -35.86
N SER A 278 -11.49 -8.82 -35.70
CA SER A 278 -10.74 -8.30 -34.54
C SER A 278 -11.52 -8.47 -33.24
N LEU A 279 -12.85 -8.46 -33.29
CA LEU A 279 -13.73 -8.64 -32.15
C LEU A 279 -14.59 -9.90 -32.30
N GLN A 280 -14.59 -10.74 -31.26
CA GLN A 280 -15.47 -11.90 -31.14
C GLN A 280 -16.28 -11.76 -29.85
N LEU A 281 -17.59 -12.01 -29.89
CA LEU A 281 -18.45 -11.97 -28.72
C LEU A 281 -18.62 -13.37 -28.14
N THR A 282 -18.52 -13.51 -26.82
CA THR A 282 -18.85 -14.77 -26.15
C THR A 282 -20.34 -14.76 -25.81
N ALA A 283 -21.17 -15.38 -26.64
CA ALA A 283 -22.60 -15.56 -26.38
C ALA A 283 -22.87 -17.01 -25.94
N GLY A 284 -23.53 -17.19 -24.80
CA GLY A 284 -24.14 -18.46 -24.43
C GLY A 284 -25.34 -18.78 -25.33
N TRP A 285 -25.68 -20.06 -25.48
CA TRP A 285 -26.69 -20.56 -26.42
C TRP A 285 -28.11 -20.01 -26.20
N THR A 286 -28.42 -19.52 -24.99
CA THR A 286 -29.74 -19.01 -24.58
C THR A 286 -29.87 -17.48 -24.59
N GLY A 287 -28.81 -16.76 -24.97
CA GLY A 287 -28.71 -15.32 -24.76
C GLY A 287 -28.50 -14.97 -23.29
N ASP A 288 -27.71 -13.93 -23.03
CA ASP A 288 -27.52 -13.37 -21.68
C ASP A 288 -27.69 -11.86 -21.76
N VAL A 289 -27.92 -11.22 -20.62
CA VAL A 289 -28.04 -9.77 -20.53
C VAL A 289 -26.72 -9.11 -20.94
N LYS A 290 -26.80 -7.94 -21.58
CA LYS A 290 -25.67 -7.18 -22.16
C LYS A 290 -24.45 -6.95 -21.25
N TYR A 291 -24.63 -7.05 -19.93
CA TYR A 291 -23.56 -6.92 -18.93
C TYR A 291 -23.05 -8.26 -18.37
N HIS A 292 -23.40 -9.38 -19.00
CA HIS A 292 -22.78 -10.69 -18.78
C HIS A 292 -22.06 -11.20 -20.04
N LEU A 293 -22.41 -10.67 -21.22
CA LEU A 293 -21.69 -11.01 -22.44
C LEU A 293 -20.24 -10.53 -22.32
N GLY A 294 -19.32 -11.48 -22.50
CA GLY A 294 -17.89 -11.22 -22.66
C GLY A 294 -17.53 -10.91 -24.11
N GLY A 295 -16.27 -10.58 -24.33
CA GLY A 295 -15.73 -10.35 -25.67
C GLY A 295 -14.26 -10.72 -25.73
N ILE A 296 -13.77 -10.96 -26.93
CA ILE A 296 -12.37 -11.20 -27.23
C ILE A 296 -11.97 -10.20 -28.30
N LYS A 297 -11.03 -9.32 -27.97
CA LYS A 297 -10.41 -8.39 -28.92
C LYS A 297 -8.99 -8.88 -29.24
N THR A 298 -8.69 -9.02 -30.52
CA THR A 298 -7.32 -9.18 -31.01
C THR A 298 -6.88 -7.85 -31.62
N THR A 299 -5.77 -7.29 -31.13
CA THR A 299 -5.29 -5.96 -31.54
C THR A 299 -3.77 -5.85 -31.42
N ASP A 300 -3.16 -5.04 -32.28
CA ASP A 300 -1.75 -4.63 -32.22
C ASP A 300 -1.56 -3.16 -31.78
N SER A 301 -2.65 -2.47 -31.42
CA SER A 301 -2.65 -1.05 -31.00
C SER A 301 -1.67 -0.72 -29.87
N TYR A 302 -1.22 -1.71 -29.11
CA TYR A 302 -0.28 -1.57 -27.99
C TYR A 302 1.18 -1.89 -28.36
N GLY A 303 1.48 -2.03 -29.66
CA GLY A 303 2.81 -2.29 -30.21
C GLY A 303 3.18 -3.76 -30.36
N THR A 304 2.36 -4.67 -29.83
CA THR A 304 2.48 -6.11 -30.05
C THR A 304 1.08 -6.69 -30.24
N MET A 305 0.94 -7.76 -31.03
CA MET A 305 -0.34 -8.45 -31.17
C MET A 305 -0.74 -9.10 -29.84
N GLN A 306 -1.87 -8.65 -29.30
CA GLN A 306 -2.44 -9.12 -28.04
C GLN A 306 -3.89 -9.58 -28.23
N ARG A 307 -4.25 -10.62 -27.49
CA ARG A 307 -5.61 -11.14 -27.34
C ARG A 307 -6.12 -10.79 -25.95
N ILE A 308 -7.12 -9.92 -25.89
CA ILE A 308 -7.73 -9.40 -24.65
C ILE A 308 -9.13 -9.97 -24.56
N ALA A 309 -9.41 -10.75 -23.52
CA ALA A 309 -10.70 -11.38 -23.29
C ALA A 309 -11.36 -10.83 -22.01
N THR A 310 -12.68 -10.63 -22.04
CA THR A 310 -13.49 -10.40 -20.84
C THR A 310 -14.44 -11.56 -20.59
N GLY A 311 -14.52 -11.96 -19.32
CA GLY A 311 -15.51 -12.92 -18.78
C GLY A 311 -16.53 -12.21 -17.93
#